data_AF-A0A526R914-F1
#
_entry.id   AF-A0A526R914-F1
#
_cell.length_a   1.000
_cell.length_b   1.000
_cell.length_c   1.000
_cell.angle_alpha   90.00
_cell.angle_beta   90.00
_cell.angle_gamma   90.00
#
_symmetry.space_group_name_H-M   'P 1'
#
loop_
_entity.id
_entity.type
_entity.pdbx_description
1 polymer ?
#
loop_
_entity_poly.entity_id
_entity_poly.type
_entity_poly.pdbx_seq_one_letter_code
_entity_poly.pdbx_strand_id
1 'polypeptide(L)'
;LLNRWNQPFYDALARRDLPGFLHQLMVFAAIAGGLLVLNVGQTWLNQTIRLKLREALTLDLIEEWMRPARAFRLAHAGAIGVNPDQRMQQDAGHLSDLSTDLGVGLLQAFILLASFIGVLWTLSSGFVFHIGGYSLAIPGYMVWAAILYAGIASWLSWLVGRPLIRFNSDRYTREAELRSSMVRVNENIDAIALAHGEADARRQLELDLVTVLGAMRRIYSAQINLSWVTDTYGWITVVAPILVAAPVYFAGDISFGGLMMAVGAFNQVHSSLRWFINNIGGIADWRATLMRVADFRIALGETDVFHDTEKRIIFAENPGGTLTFEKLEV
;
A
#
# COMPACT_ATOMS: atom_id res chain seq x y z
N LEU A 1 3.96 18.39 -19.44
CA LEU A 1 4.48 18.46 -20.83
C LEU A 1 3.72 17.52 -21.74
N LEU A 2 3.75 16.21 -21.49
CA LEU A 2 3.05 15.20 -22.31
C LEU A 2 1.56 15.51 -22.52
N ASN A 3 0.83 15.91 -21.46
CA ASN A 3 -0.59 16.22 -21.62
C ASN A 3 -0.86 17.42 -22.54
N ARG A 4 0.00 18.45 -22.51
CA ARG A 4 -0.15 19.61 -23.41
C ARG A 4 0.17 19.27 -24.86
N TRP A 5 1.08 18.32 -25.08
CA TRP A 5 1.42 17.81 -26.41
C TRP A 5 0.27 17.06 -27.08
N ASN A 6 -0.64 16.44 -26.32
CA ASN A 6 -1.80 15.73 -26.87
C ASN A 6 -2.68 16.61 -27.77
N GLN A 7 -2.92 17.88 -27.41
CA GLN A 7 -3.80 18.74 -28.20
C GLN A 7 -3.31 18.99 -29.63
N PRO A 8 -2.11 19.55 -29.87
CA PRO A 8 -1.64 19.79 -31.23
C PRO A 8 -1.48 18.48 -32.04
N PHE A 9 -1.17 17.36 -31.38
CA PHE A 9 -1.10 16.05 -32.02
C PHE A 9 -2.47 15.58 -32.55
N TYR A 10 -3.49 15.55 -31.68
CA TYR A 10 -4.82 15.12 -32.08
C TYR A 10 -5.50 16.11 -33.03
N ASP A 11 -5.20 17.40 -32.91
CA ASP A 11 -5.69 18.42 -33.85
C ASP A 11 -5.06 18.24 -35.25
N ALA A 12 -3.77 17.92 -35.35
CA ALA A 12 -3.12 17.59 -36.63
C ALA A 12 -3.75 16.33 -37.26
N LEU A 13 -4.04 15.32 -36.45
CA LEU A 13 -4.70 14.09 -36.91
C LEU A 13 -6.12 14.37 -37.41
N ALA A 14 -6.90 15.16 -36.66
CA ALA A 14 -8.26 15.54 -37.03
C ALA A 14 -8.30 16.32 -38.36
N ARG A 15 -7.31 17.20 -38.59
CA ARG A 15 -7.16 17.96 -39.85
C ARG A 15 -6.50 17.18 -40.98
N ARG A 16 -6.06 15.93 -40.76
CA ARG A 16 -5.28 15.12 -41.72
C ARG A 16 -3.99 15.82 -42.19
N ASP A 17 -3.37 16.58 -41.30
CA ASP A 17 -2.14 17.35 -41.55
C ASP A 17 -0.90 16.47 -41.31
N LEU A 18 -0.39 15.86 -42.39
CA LEU A 18 0.76 14.96 -42.33
C LEU A 18 2.06 15.66 -41.87
N PRO A 19 2.43 16.85 -42.39
CA PRO A 19 3.58 17.60 -41.86
C PRO A 19 3.45 17.93 -40.37
N GLY A 20 2.29 18.41 -39.93
CA GLY A 20 2.02 18.69 -38.52
C GLY A 20 2.15 17.44 -37.66
N PHE A 21 1.62 16.31 -38.12
CA PHE A 21 1.73 15.01 -37.45
C PHE A 21 3.19 14.56 -37.28
N LEU A 22 4.01 14.61 -38.33
CA LEU A 22 5.42 14.22 -38.26
C LEU A 22 6.23 15.12 -37.32
N HIS A 23 5.95 16.43 -37.32
CA HIS A 23 6.56 17.36 -36.37
C HIS A 23 6.20 17.00 -34.92
N GLN A 24 4.93 16.71 -34.64
CA GLN A 24 4.50 16.30 -33.30
C GLN A 24 5.11 14.96 -32.89
N LEU A 25 5.39 14.04 -33.81
CA LEU A 25 6.08 12.78 -33.50
C LEU A 25 7.53 13.02 -33.06
N MET A 26 8.24 13.97 -33.66
CA MET A 26 9.59 14.36 -33.20
C MET A 26 9.55 15.00 -31.81
N VAL A 27 8.58 15.89 -31.56
CA VAL A 27 8.38 16.49 -30.22
C VAL A 27 8.07 15.41 -29.19
N PHE A 28 7.24 14.43 -29.54
CA PHE A 28 6.96 13.28 -28.69
C PHE A 28 8.22 12.50 -28.35
N ALA A 29 9.06 12.18 -29.34
CA ALA A 29 10.32 11.46 -29.12
C ALA A 29 11.24 12.22 -28.14
N ALA A 30 11.32 13.55 -28.24
CA ALA A 30 12.07 14.37 -27.30
C ALA A 30 11.49 14.35 -25.88
N ILE A 31 10.16 14.51 -25.75
CA ILE A 31 9.46 14.43 -24.45
C ILE A 31 9.63 13.03 -23.83
N ALA A 32 9.45 11.97 -24.62
CA ALA A 32 9.59 10.59 -24.19
C ALA A 32 11.02 10.27 -23.74
N GLY A 33 12.02 10.74 -24.47
CA GLY A 33 13.43 10.62 -24.09
C GLY A 33 13.72 11.30 -22.75
N GLY A 34 13.22 12.52 -22.55
CA GLY A 34 13.35 13.23 -21.27
C GLY A 34 12.64 12.51 -20.11
N LEU A 35 11.41 12.05 -20.33
CA LEU A 35 10.65 11.29 -19.34
C LEU A 35 11.31 9.94 -19.00
N LEU A 36 11.92 9.27 -19.98
CA LEU A 36 12.67 8.03 -19.75
C LEU A 36 13.81 8.27 -18.77
N VAL A 37 14.65 9.28 -19.02
CA VAL A 37 15.78 9.61 -18.13
C VAL A 37 15.28 9.95 -16.73
N LEU A 38 14.20 10.73 -16.61
CA LEU A 38 13.60 11.06 -15.31
C LEU A 38 13.06 9.82 -14.59
N ASN A 39 12.39 8.90 -15.28
CA ASN A 39 11.87 7.67 -14.68
C ASN A 39 13.00 6.74 -14.20
N VAL A 40 14.07 6.61 -14.98
CA VAL A 40 15.26 5.83 -14.59
C VAL A 40 15.93 6.47 -13.38
N GLY A 41 16.11 7.80 -13.39
CA GLY A 41 16.64 8.55 -12.24
C GLY A 41 15.77 8.40 -10.98
N GLN A 42 14.45 8.47 -11.12
CA GLN A 42 13.51 8.24 -10.02
C GLN A 42 13.63 6.81 -9.48
N THR A 43 13.73 5.81 -10.35
CA THR A 43 13.92 4.41 -9.95
C THR A 43 15.20 4.23 -9.15
N TRP A 44 16.31 4.81 -9.63
CA TRP A 44 17.58 4.78 -8.94
C TRP A 44 17.53 5.47 -7.57
N LEU A 45 16.88 6.64 -7.48
CA LEU A 45 16.70 7.35 -6.22
C LEU A 45 15.86 6.54 -5.23
N ASN A 46 14.76 5.93 -5.69
CA ASN A 46 13.90 5.09 -4.86
C ASN A 46 14.66 3.88 -4.30
N GLN A 47 15.45 3.20 -5.15
CA GLN A 47 16.27 2.06 -4.71
C GLN A 47 17.35 2.48 -3.72
N THR A 48 17.96 3.65 -3.93
CA THR A 48 19.00 4.20 -3.03
C THR A 48 18.41 4.56 -1.67
N ILE A 49 17.25 5.24 -1.65
CA ILE A 49 16.53 5.58 -0.42
C ILE A 49 16.17 4.30 0.34
N ARG A 50 15.61 3.30 -0.35
CA ARG A 50 15.27 2.01 0.23
C ARG A 50 16.48 1.34 0.88
N LEU A 51 17.61 1.29 0.18
CA LEU A 51 18.84 0.70 0.68
C LEU A 51 19.36 1.44 1.91
N LYS A 52 19.39 2.78 1.87
CA LYS A 52 19.88 3.61 2.98
C LYS A 52 18.98 3.58 4.21
N LEU A 53 17.66 3.58 4.03
CA LEU A 53 16.71 3.39 5.13
C LEU A 53 16.89 2.03 5.78
N ARG A 54 17.00 0.97 4.97
CA ARG A 54 17.22 -0.38 5.48
C ARG A 54 18.53 -0.49 6.24
N GLU A 55 19.61 0.05 5.70
CA GLU A 55 20.93 0.11 6.35
C GLU A 55 20.83 0.83 7.70
N ALA A 56 20.28 2.05 7.72
CA ALA A 56 20.16 2.85 8.93
C ALA A 56 19.30 2.17 10.01
N LEU A 57 18.13 1.63 9.64
CA LEU A 57 17.23 0.97 10.60
C LEU A 57 17.84 -0.33 11.13
N THR A 58 18.45 -1.14 10.27
CA THR A 58 19.04 -2.41 10.69
C THR A 58 20.25 -2.17 11.60
N LEU A 59 21.10 -1.18 11.29
CA LEU A 59 22.25 -0.83 12.12
C LEU A 59 21.82 -0.27 13.48
N ASP A 60 20.81 0.60 13.55
CA ASP A 60 20.27 1.11 14.82
C ASP A 60 19.74 -0.02 15.71
N LEU A 61 19.00 -0.98 15.14
CA LEU A 61 18.50 -2.13 15.89
C LEU A 61 19.63 -3.06 16.37
N ILE A 62 20.64 -3.32 15.53
CA ILE A 62 21.80 -4.13 15.91
C ILE A 62 22.59 -3.45 17.03
N GLU A 63 22.84 -2.13 16.92
CA GLU A 63 23.54 -1.35 17.93
C GLU A 63 22.80 -1.40 19.27
N GLU A 64 21.48 -1.18 19.25
CA GLU A 64 20.65 -1.19 20.45
C GLU A 64 20.58 -2.60 21.07
N TRP A 65 20.52 -3.65 20.25
CA TRP A 65 20.51 -5.05 20.70
C TRP A 65 21.86 -5.50 21.31
N MET A 66 22.97 -5.03 20.76
CA MET A 66 24.33 -5.40 21.18
C MET A 66 24.91 -4.55 22.31
N ARG A 67 24.13 -3.62 22.89
CA ARG A 67 24.55 -2.96 24.14
C ARG A 67 24.64 -3.98 25.30
N PRO A 68 25.47 -3.70 26.34
CA PRO A 68 25.81 -4.67 27.37
C PRO A 68 24.60 -5.38 27.99
N ALA A 69 24.60 -6.71 27.86
CA ALA A 69 23.61 -7.65 28.39
C ALA A 69 22.15 -7.47 27.89
N ARG A 70 21.85 -6.58 26.94
CA ARG A 70 20.48 -6.39 26.43
C ARG A 70 19.97 -7.60 25.64
N ALA A 71 20.78 -8.19 24.78
CA ALA A 71 20.42 -9.40 24.04
C ALA A 71 20.02 -10.55 24.97
N PHE A 72 20.78 -10.76 26.05
CA PHE A 72 20.48 -11.79 27.05
C PHE A 72 19.18 -11.49 27.79
N ARG A 73 19.00 -10.24 28.23
CA ARG A 73 17.79 -9.82 28.96
C ARG A 73 16.53 -9.92 28.10
N LEU A 74 16.62 -9.51 26.83
CA LEU A 74 15.53 -9.59 25.88
C LEU A 74 15.08 -11.04 25.64
N ALA A 75 16.02 -11.99 25.55
CA ALA A 75 15.69 -13.42 25.41
C ALA A 75 14.83 -13.96 26.57
N HIS A 76 14.84 -13.29 27.72
CA HIS A 76 14.04 -13.65 28.90
C HIS A 76 12.80 -12.75 29.09
N ALA A 77 12.57 -11.76 28.23
CA ALA A 77 11.49 -10.77 28.32
C ALA A 77 10.15 -11.24 27.69
N GLY A 78 9.91 -12.55 27.65
CA GLY A 78 8.67 -13.14 27.13
C GLY A 78 8.53 -13.06 25.60
N ALA A 79 7.30 -12.91 25.11
CA ALA A 79 6.96 -13.04 23.69
C ALA A 79 7.63 -12.01 22.75
N ILE A 80 8.08 -10.86 23.28
CA ILE A 80 8.75 -9.81 22.50
C ILE A 80 10.19 -10.21 22.14
N GLY A 81 10.83 -11.04 22.96
CA GLY A 81 12.19 -11.53 22.75
C GLY A 81 12.32 -12.79 21.89
N VAL A 82 11.20 -13.32 21.38
CA VAL A 82 11.21 -14.51 20.51
C VAL A 82 11.67 -14.09 19.10
N ASN A 83 12.69 -14.77 18.58
CA ASN A 83 13.30 -14.57 17.26
C ASN A 83 13.70 -13.11 16.96
N PRO A 84 14.60 -12.50 17.76
CA PRO A 84 15.06 -11.12 17.56
C PRO A 84 15.77 -10.94 16.22
N ASP A 85 16.42 -12.00 15.72
CA ASP A 85 17.05 -12.10 14.41
C ASP A 85 16.04 -11.89 13.26
N GLN A 86 14.88 -12.56 13.32
CA GLN A 86 13.82 -12.40 12.32
C GLN A 86 13.25 -10.98 12.34
N ARG A 87 13.05 -10.40 13.53
CA ARG A 87 12.57 -9.02 13.66
C ARG A 87 13.56 -8.00 13.08
N MET A 88 14.84 -8.11 13.42
CA MET A 88 15.87 -7.20 12.91
C MET A 88 16.09 -7.36 11.40
N GLN A 89 15.97 -8.57 10.84
CA GLN A 89 16.21 -8.79 9.42
C GLN A 89 14.96 -8.58 8.56
N GLN A 90 13.85 -9.24 8.89
CA GLN A 90 12.63 -9.27 8.08
C GLN A 90 11.75 -8.05 8.34
N ASP A 91 11.41 -7.75 9.60
CA ASP A 91 10.52 -6.62 9.89
C ASP A 91 11.18 -5.27 9.55
N ALA A 92 12.48 -5.09 9.84
CA ALA A 92 13.20 -3.85 9.47
C ALA A 92 13.31 -3.67 7.94
N GLY A 93 13.59 -4.75 7.22
CA GLY A 93 13.63 -4.75 5.75
C GLY A 93 12.26 -4.39 5.17
N HIS A 94 11.22 -5.10 5.61
CA HIS A 94 9.84 -4.88 5.18
C HIS A 94 9.33 -3.48 5.51
N LEU A 95 9.66 -2.96 6.70
CA LEU A 95 9.31 -1.59 7.09
C LEU A 95 9.97 -0.55 6.18
N SER A 96 11.25 -0.73 5.87
CA SER A 96 12.01 0.19 5.00
C SER A 96 11.48 0.17 3.57
N ASP A 97 11.12 -1.02 3.09
CA ASP A 97 10.50 -1.25 1.79
C ASP A 97 9.16 -0.54 1.67
N LEU A 98 8.24 -0.81 2.60
CA LEU A 98 6.93 -0.17 2.65
C LEU A 98 7.01 1.34 2.86
N SER A 99 7.89 1.82 3.74
CA SER A 99 8.05 3.26 4.00
C SER A 99 8.49 4.00 2.76
N THR A 100 9.42 3.41 1.99
CA THR A 100 9.91 4.02 0.75
C THR A 100 8.83 4.03 -0.32
N ASP A 101 8.16 2.90 -0.55
CA ASP A 101 7.10 2.80 -1.58
C ASP A 101 5.92 3.72 -1.29
N LEU A 102 5.44 3.71 -0.04
CA LEU A 102 4.32 4.55 0.37
C LEU A 102 4.71 6.03 0.36
N GLY A 103 5.88 6.39 0.88
CA GLY A 103 6.34 7.77 0.94
C GLY A 103 6.55 8.39 -0.44
N VAL A 104 7.28 7.70 -1.32
CA VAL A 104 7.51 8.16 -2.70
C VAL A 104 6.19 8.15 -3.49
N GLY A 105 5.41 7.08 -3.37
CA GLY A 105 4.13 6.97 -4.05
C GLY A 105 3.15 8.08 -3.66
N LEU A 106 3.07 8.42 -2.38
CA LEU A 106 2.23 9.50 -1.87
C LEU A 106 2.68 10.86 -2.42
N LEU A 107 3.98 11.15 -2.36
CA LEU A 107 4.54 12.39 -2.89
C LEU A 107 4.26 12.53 -4.39
N GLN A 108 4.48 11.46 -5.16
CA GLN A 108 4.20 11.43 -6.60
C GLN A 108 2.71 11.65 -6.89
N ALA A 109 1.83 10.93 -6.19
CA ALA A 109 0.38 11.07 -6.34
C ALA A 109 -0.07 12.50 -6.03
N PHE A 110 0.46 13.12 -4.97
CA PHE A 110 0.17 14.49 -4.58
C PHE A 110 0.64 15.52 -5.61
N ILE A 111 1.89 15.42 -6.09
CA ILE A 111 2.44 16.32 -7.12
C ILE A 111 1.60 16.23 -8.40
N LEU A 112 1.27 15.01 -8.84
CA LEU A 112 0.43 14.78 -10.01
C LEU A 112 -0.98 15.34 -9.80
N LEU A 113 -1.58 15.12 -8.63
CA LEU A 113 -2.91 15.64 -8.31
C LEU A 113 -2.92 17.17 -8.39
N ALA A 114 -2.00 17.85 -7.70
CA ALA A 114 -1.93 19.31 -7.69
C ALA A 114 -1.68 19.87 -9.10
N SER A 115 -0.75 19.27 -9.85
CA SER A 115 -0.42 19.69 -11.22
C SER A 115 -1.61 19.57 -12.16
N PHE A 116 -2.32 18.44 -12.12
CA PHE A 116 -3.41 18.16 -13.05
C PHE A 116 -4.74 18.80 -12.65
N ILE A 117 -4.95 19.09 -11.36
CA ILE A 117 -6.00 20.03 -10.93
C ILE A 117 -5.74 21.40 -11.56
N GLY A 118 -4.50 21.91 -11.51
CA GLY A 118 -4.14 23.19 -12.16
C GLY A 118 -4.36 23.19 -13.68
N VAL A 119 -4.05 22.07 -14.35
CA VAL A 119 -4.33 21.90 -15.79
C VAL A 119 -5.83 21.90 -16.07
N LEU A 120 -6.62 21.10 -15.35
CA LEU A 120 -8.08 21.06 -15.51
C LEU A 120 -8.72 22.40 -15.18
N TRP A 121 -8.22 23.11 -14.17
CA TRP A 121 -8.74 24.43 -13.81
C TRP A 121 -8.55 25.44 -14.94
N THR A 122 -7.35 25.49 -15.51
CA THR A 122 -7.03 26.35 -16.65
C THR A 122 -7.80 25.97 -17.91
N LEU A 123 -8.04 24.68 -18.13
CA LEU A 123 -8.82 24.21 -19.28
C LEU A 123 -10.32 24.50 -19.09
N SER A 124 -10.80 24.38 -17.86
CA SER A 124 -12.20 24.54 -17.49
C SER A 124 -12.64 26.00 -17.37
N SER A 125 -11.72 26.97 -17.31
CA SER A 125 -12.07 28.40 -17.36
C SER A 125 -12.58 28.85 -18.73
N GLY A 126 -12.27 28.10 -19.79
CA GLY A 126 -12.82 28.30 -21.12
C GLY A 126 -14.19 27.63 -21.35
N PHE A 127 -14.74 26.94 -20.35
CA PHE A 127 -15.99 26.19 -20.50
C PHE A 127 -17.19 27.07 -20.16
N VAL A 128 -17.97 27.41 -21.18
CA VAL A 128 -19.22 28.15 -21.04
C VAL A 128 -20.37 27.22 -21.41
N PHE A 129 -21.21 26.88 -20.43
CA PHE A 129 -22.41 26.10 -20.71
C PHE A 129 -23.47 27.01 -21.29
N HIS A 130 -23.91 26.71 -22.51
CA HIS A 130 -25.03 27.40 -23.17
C HIS A 130 -26.30 26.58 -22.93
N ILE A 131 -27.08 26.90 -21.90
CA ILE A 131 -28.34 26.21 -21.57
C ILE A 131 -29.49 27.22 -21.65
N GLY A 132 -30.44 27.00 -22.56
CA GLY A 132 -31.67 27.81 -22.64
C GLY A 132 -31.45 29.30 -22.90
N GLY A 133 -30.37 29.69 -23.61
CA GLY A 133 -30.04 31.09 -23.89
C GLY A 133 -29.19 31.79 -22.82
N TYR A 134 -28.88 31.12 -21.70
CA TYR A 134 -27.99 31.64 -20.66
C TYR A 134 -26.62 30.98 -20.75
N SER A 135 -25.56 31.79 -20.65
CA SER A 135 -24.16 31.36 -20.59
C SER A 135 -23.73 31.21 -19.12
N LEU A 136 -23.66 29.96 -18.63
CA LEU A 136 -23.18 29.66 -17.28
C LEU A 136 -21.75 29.12 -17.35
N ALA A 137 -20.78 29.91 -16.90
CA ALA A 137 -19.41 29.42 -16.69
C ALA A 137 -19.29 28.91 -15.25
N ILE A 138 -18.96 27.63 -15.07
CA ILE A 138 -18.66 27.05 -13.76
C ILE A 138 -17.13 26.87 -13.68
N PRO A 139 -16.41 27.73 -12.94
CA PRO A 139 -14.97 27.61 -12.79
C PRO A 139 -14.59 26.25 -12.21
N GLY A 140 -13.68 25.54 -12.87
CA GLY A 140 -13.19 24.26 -12.40
C GLY A 140 -14.22 23.12 -12.42
N TYR A 141 -15.30 23.21 -13.21
CA TYR A 141 -16.32 22.17 -13.34
C TYR A 141 -15.73 20.77 -13.51
N MET A 142 -14.71 20.60 -14.36
CA MET A 142 -14.10 19.29 -14.56
C MET A 142 -13.33 18.75 -13.35
N VAL A 143 -12.78 19.64 -12.52
CA VAL A 143 -12.14 19.24 -11.25
C VAL A 143 -13.20 18.68 -10.31
N TRP A 144 -14.32 19.40 -10.17
CA TRP A 144 -15.43 18.94 -9.34
C TRP A 144 -16.04 17.64 -9.85
N ALA A 145 -16.21 17.49 -11.16
CA ALA A 145 -16.65 16.24 -11.78
C ALA A 145 -15.69 15.08 -11.49
N ALA A 146 -14.37 15.31 -11.59
CA ALA A 146 -13.37 14.29 -11.28
C ALA A 146 -13.38 13.88 -9.80
N ILE A 147 -13.48 14.84 -8.89
CA ILE A 147 -13.55 14.58 -7.44
C ILE A 147 -14.83 13.83 -7.09
N LEU A 148 -15.99 14.28 -7.60
CA LEU A 148 -17.27 13.62 -7.36
C LEU A 148 -17.27 12.19 -7.89
N TYR A 149 -16.77 11.99 -9.11
CA TYR A 149 -16.67 10.68 -9.73
C TYR A 149 -15.77 9.74 -8.93
N ALA A 150 -14.55 10.18 -8.60
CA ALA A 150 -13.62 9.40 -7.78
C ALA A 150 -14.21 9.12 -6.38
N GLY A 151 -14.90 10.08 -5.77
CA GLY A 151 -15.55 9.94 -4.47
C GLY A 151 -16.66 8.88 -4.49
N ILE A 152 -17.55 8.90 -5.48
CA ILE A 152 -18.62 7.91 -5.65
C ILE A 152 -18.02 6.52 -5.87
N ALA A 153 -17.00 6.41 -6.71
CA ALA A 153 -16.29 5.15 -6.96
C ALA A 153 -15.67 4.55 -5.71
N SER A 154 -14.99 5.40 -4.94
CA SER A 154 -14.35 5.05 -3.68
C SER A 154 -15.38 4.56 -2.67
N TRP A 155 -16.49 5.30 -2.55
CA TRP A 155 -17.59 4.97 -1.66
C TRP A 155 -18.23 3.61 -2.00
N LEU A 156 -18.54 3.38 -3.28
CA LEU A 156 -19.10 2.10 -3.75
C LEU A 156 -18.14 0.94 -3.50
N SER A 157 -16.86 1.12 -3.83
CA SER A 157 -15.81 0.10 -3.62
C SER A 157 -15.65 -0.24 -2.14
N TRP A 158 -15.66 0.78 -1.26
CA TRP A 158 -15.57 0.57 0.18
C TRP A 158 -16.81 -0.15 0.75
N LEU A 159 -18.01 0.23 0.31
CA LEU A 159 -19.26 -0.35 0.77
C LEU A 159 -19.35 -1.86 0.48
N VAL A 160 -18.84 -2.28 -0.67
CA VAL A 160 -18.83 -3.67 -1.14
C VAL A 160 -17.61 -4.43 -0.60
N GLY A 161 -16.49 -3.73 -0.41
CA GLY A 161 -15.23 -4.28 0.10
C GLY A 161 -15.20 -4.53 1.62
N ARG A 162 -15.90 -3.72 2.42
CA ARG A 162 -15.86 -3.80 3.90
C ARG A 162 -16.14 -5.20 4.50
N PRO A 163 -17.05 -6.05 3.97
CA PRO A 163 -17.32 -7.36 4.57
C PRO A 163 -16.16 -8.34 4.41
N LEU A 164 -15.25 -8.12 3.44
CA LEU A 164 -14.10 -9.01 3.22
C LEU A 164 -13.20 -9.09 4.44
N ILE A 165 -13.08 -8.01 5.24
CA ILE A 165 -12.28 -8.01 6.46
C ILE A 165 -12.84 -9.05 7.44
N ARG A 166 -14.16 -9.00 7.68
CA ARG A 166 -14.84 -9.95 8.57
C ARG A 166 -14.76 -11.38 8.05
N PHE A 167 -14.96 -11.59 6.76
CA PHE A 167 -14.88 -12.93 6.16
C PHE A 167 -13.46 -13.51 6.19
N ASN A 168 -12.42 -12.69 5.99
CA ASN A 168 -11.04 -13.12 6.15
C ASN A 168 -10.74 -13.52 7.59
N SER A 169 -11.18 -12.72 8.58
CA SER A 169 -11.03 -13.08 9.99
C SER A 169 -11.69 -14.41 10.31
N ASP A 170 -12.93 -14.65 9.84
CA ASP A 170 -13.62 -15.93 10.05
C ASP A 170 -12.86 -17.09 9.37
N ARG A 171 -12.34 -16.91 8.15
CA ARG A 171 -11.49 -17.91 7.50
C ARG A 171 -10.26 -18.25 8.35
N TYR A 172 -9.54 -17.26 8.87
CA TYR A 172 -8.37 -17.51 9.71
C TYR A 172 -8.71 -18.31 10.97
N THR A 173 -9.85 -18.01 11.61
CA THR A 173 -10.33 -18.79 12.75
C THR A 173 -10.60 -20.24 12.37
N ARG A 174 -11.33 -20.50 11.27
CA ARG A 174 -11.61 -21.88 10.81
C ARG A 174 -10.35 -22.64 10.39
N GLU A 175 -9.40 -21.97 9.74
CA GLU A 175 -8.12 -22.58 9.36
C GLU A 175 -7.27 -22.95 10.59
N ALA A 176 -7.32 -22.13 11.64
CA ALA A 176 -6.66 -22.44 12.92
C ALA A 176 -7.32 -23.63 13.62
N GLU A 177 -8.65 -23.72 13.61
CA GLU A 177 -9.41 -24.86 14.15
C GLU A 177 -9.05 -26.16 13.42
N LEU A 178 -9.07 -26.16 12.08
CA LEU A 178 -8.67 -27.31 11.28
C LEU A 178 -7.23 -27.75 11.58
N ARG A 179 -6.30 -26.78 11.64
CA ARG A 179 -4.89 -27.07 11.97
C ARG A 179 -4.76 -27.67 13.37
N SER A 180 -5.51 -27.14 14.34
CA SER A 180 -5.54 -27.70 15.70
C SER A 180 -6.07 -29.13 15.73
N SER A 181 -7.13 -29.43 14.98
CA SER A 181 -7.64 -30.80 14.85
C SER A 181 -6.63 -31.75 14.22
N MET A 182 -5.90 -31.31 13.17
CA MET A 182 -4.84 -32.12 12.56
C MET A 182 -3.70 -32.41 13.53
N VAL A 183 -3.27 -31.42 14.31
CA VAL A 183 -2.25 -31.61 15.36
C VAL A 183 -2.73 -32.62 16.40
N ARG A 184 -3.97 -32.50 16.90
CA ARG A 184 -4.54 -33.47 17.86
C ARG A 184 -4.57 -34.89 17.32
N VAL A 185 -4.94 -35.08 16.05
CA VAL A 185 -4.95 -36.41 15.42
C VAL A 185 -3.53 -36.97 15.32
N ASN A 186 -2.55 -36.13 14.96
CA ASN A 186 -1.14 -36.55 14.88
C ASN A 186 -0.55 -36.90 16.25
N GLU A 187 -0.86 -36.14 17.29
CA GLU A 187 -0.42 -36.40 18.67
C GLU A 187 -1.01 -37.69 19.26
N ASN A 188 -2.19 -38.12 18.79
CA ASN A 188 -2.91 -39.29 19.30
C ASN A 188 -2.96 -40.45 18.28
N ILE A 189 -2.07 -40.47 17.29
CA ILE A 189 -2.16 -41.40 16.16
C ILE A 189 -2.04 -42.87 16.59
N ASP A 190 -1.20 -43.16 17.59
CA ASP A 190 -1.02 -44.50 18.14
C ASP A 190 -2.30 -45.02 18.82
N ALA A 191 -2.98 -44.14 19.56
CA ALA A 191 -4.25 -44.46 20.23
C ALA A 191 -5.38 -44.67 19.23
N ILE A 192 -5.43 -43.85 18.18
CA ILE A 192 -6.41 -43.97 17.09
C ILE A 192 -6.19 -45.29 16.34
N ALA A 193 -4.94 -45.65 16.02
CA ALA A 193 -4.61 -46.89 15.31
C ALA A 193 -4.91 -48.13 16.17
N LEU A 194 -4.58 -48.10 17.46
CA LEU A 194 -4.89 -49.19 18.39
C LEU A 194 -6.40 -49.43 18.50
N ALA A 195 -7.20 -48.36 18.51
CA ALA A 195 -8.65 -48.40 18.58
C ALA A 195 -9.36 -48.60 17.23
N HIS A 196 -8.63 -48.66 16.11
CA HIS A 196 -9.19 -48.69 14.74
C HIS A 196 -10.18 -47.52 14.49
N GLY A 197 -9.87 -46.35 15.03
CA GLY A 197 -10.72 -45.14 15.01
C GLY A 197 -10.46 -44.19 13.84
N GLU A 198 -9.73 -44.60 12.81
CA GLU A 198 -9.28 -43.73 11.71
C GLU A 198 -10.45 -43.14 10.93
N ALA A 199 -11.54 -43.89 10.76
CA ALA A 199 -12.73 -43.44 10.06
C ALA A 199 -13.41 -42.25 10.77
N ASP A 200 -13.47 -42.29 12.11
CA ASP A 200 -14.06 -41.22 12.91
C ASP A 200 -13.16 -39.98 12.93
N ALA A 201 -11.84 -40.17 13.10
CA ALA A 201 -10.87 -39.08 13.02
C ALA A 201 -10.91 -38.39 11.64
N ARG A 202 -10.97 -39.18 10.56
CA ARG A 202 -11.14 -38.66 9.19
C ARG A 202 -12.43 -37.85 9.05
N ARG A 203 -13.56 -38.38 9.54
CA ARG A 203 -14.86 -37.69 9.45
C ARG A 203 -14.83 -36.34 10.17
N GLN A 204 -14.19 -36.26 11.34
CA GLN A 204 -14.05 -34.98 12.06
C GLN A 204 -13.22 -33.97 11.26
N LEU A 205 -12.08 -34.40 10.69
CA LEU A 205 -11.26 -33.52 9.85
C LEU A 205 -11.99 -33.07 8.58
N GLU A 206 -12.80 -33.94 7.97
CA GLU A 206 -13.64 -33.59 6.81
C GLU A 206 -14.71 -32.54 7.19
N LEU A 207 -15.33 -32.65 8.38
CA LEU A 207 -16.28 -31.64 8.87
C LEU A 207 -15.60 -30.28 9.10
N ASP A 208 -14.44 -30.27 9.75
CA ASP A 208 -13.67 -29.05 9.98
C ASP A 208 -13.27 -28.40 8.64
N LEU A 209 -12.85 -29.19 7.65
CA LEU A 209 -12.54 -28.73 6.30
C LEU A 209 -13.77 -28.12 5.61
N VAL A 210 -14.96 -28.71 5.72
CA VAL A 210 -16.20 -28.14 5.18
C VAL A 210 -16.46 -26.74 5.74
N THR A 211 -16.16 -26.49 7.01
CA THR A 211 -16.32 -25.15 7.59
C THR A 211 -15.37 -24.12 6.98
N VAL A 212 -14.10 -24.50 6.73
CA VAL A 212 -13.10 -23.67 6.05
C VAL A 212 -13.55 -23.37 4.62
N LEU A 213 -14.00 -24.39 3.88
CA LEU A 213 -14.52 -24.23 2.52
C LEU A 213 -15.75 -23.31 2.47
N GLY A 214 -16.63 -23.40 3.47
CA GLY A 214 -17.77 -22.48 3.62
C GLY A 214 -17.37 -21.03 3.88
N ALA A 215 -16.30 -20.80 4.65
CA ALA A 215 -15.72 -19.46 4.83
C ALA A 215 -15.07 -18.95 3.52
N MET A 216 -14.32 -19.80 2.81
CA MET A 216 -13.71 -19.46 1.53
C MET A 216 -14.75 -19.10 0.46
N ARG A 217 -15.86 -19.85 0.34
CA ARG A 217 -16.95 -19.53 -0.61
C ARG A 217 -17.56 -18.16 -0.36
N ARG A 218 -17.70 -17.75 0.91
CA ARG A 218 -18.17 -16.40 1.27
C ARG A 218 -17.19 -15.31 0.83
N ILE A 219 -15.89 -15.55 0.99
CA ILE A 219 -14.84 -14.66 0.47
C ILE A 219 -14.90 -14.56 -1.06
N TYR A 220 -14.97 -15.69 -1.76
CA TYR A 220 -15.03 -15.69 -3.23
C TYR A 220 -16.28 -14.97 -3.75
N SER A 221 -17.44 -15.18 -3.13
CA SER A 221 -18.67 -14.47 -3.50
C SER A 221 -18.52 -12.96 -3.29
N ALA A 222 -17.91 -12.54 -2.18
CA ALA A 222 -17.67 -11.13 -1.91
C ALA A 222 -16.64 -10.51 -2.88
N GLN A 223 -15.59 -11.26 -3.25
CA GLN A 223 -14.59 -10.84 -4.25
C GLN A 223 -15.21 -10.70 -5.64
N ILE A 224 -16.06 -11.65 -6.05
CA ILE A 224 -16.79 -11.58 -7.33
C ILE A 224 -17.70 -10.34 -7.35
N ASN A 225 -18.45 -10.10 -6.28
CA ASN A 225 -19.30 -8.91 -6.18
C ASN A 225 -18.49 -7.60 -6.22
N LEU A 226 -17.32 -7.58 -5.57
CA LEU A 226 -16.41 -6.45 -5.64
C LEU A 226 -15.89 -6.26 -7.07
N SER A 227 -15.48 -7.34 -7.76
CA SER A 227 -15.02 -7.31 -9.16
C SER A 227 -16.09 -6.73 -10.07
N TRP A 228 -17.35 -7.18 -9.96
CA TRP A 228 -18.46 -6.62 -10.73
C TRP A 228 -18.54 -5.10 -10.60
N VAL A 229 -18.41 -4.57 -9.39
CA VAL A 229 -18.47 -3.13 -9.14
C VAL A 229 -17.23 -2.42 -9.69
N THR A 230 -16.03 -2.93 -9.42
CA THR A 230 -14.78 -2.29 -9.86
C THR A 230 -14.59 -2.34 -11.37
N ASP A 231 -15.00 -3.43 -12.01
CA ASP A 231 -14.85 -3.65 -13.46
C ASP A 231 -15.89 -2.81 -14.22
N THR A 232 -17.14 -2.79 -13.77
CA THR A 232 -18.19 -1.93 -14.35
C THR A 232 -17.79 -0.47 -14.25
N TYR A 233 -17.33 -0.04 -13.07
CA TYR A 233 -16.81 1.30 -12.87
C TYR A 233 -15.60 1.61 -13.76
N GLY A 234 -14.70 0.65 -13.95
CA GLY A 234 -13.54 0.76 -14.83
C GLY A 234 -13.93 1.06 -16.28
N TRP A 235 -14.98 0.41 -16.80
CA TRP A 235 -15.53 0.71 -18.12
C TRP A 235 -16.16 2.11 -18.19
N ILE A 236 -16.91 2.50 -17.17
CA ILE A 236 -17.50 3.86 -17.10
C ILE A 236 -16.38 4.92 -17.07
N THR A 237 -15.25 4.64 -16.42
CA THR A 237 -14.11 5.58 -16.30
C THR A 237 -13.55 5.95 -17.66
N VAL A 238 -13.60 5.06 -18.65
CA VAL A 238 -13.10 5.33 -20.01
C VAL A 238 -13.91 6.43 -20.69
N VAL A 239 -15.24 6.44 -20.46
CA VAL A 239 -16.18 7.31 -21.18
C VAL A 239 -16.61 8.53 -20.36
N ALA A 240 -16.56 8.46 -19.03
CA ALA A 240 -16.95 9.54 -18.13
C ALA A 240 -16.29 10.90 -18.44
N PRO A 241 -14.96 10.99 -18.67
CA PRO A 241 -14.32 12.28 -18.96
C PRO A 241 -14.82 12.86 -20.29
N ILE A 242 -15.10 12.01 -21.27
CA ILE A 242 -15.62 12.40 -22.58
C ILE A 242 -17.03 12.95 -22.42
N LEU A 243 -17.92 12.27 -21.67
CA LEU A 243 -19.29 12.74 -21.44
C LEU A 243 -19.32 14.09 -20.71
N VAL A 244 -18.41 14.28 -19.74
CA VAL A 244 -18.29 15.52 -18.98
C VAL A 244 -17.85 16.68 -19.87
N ALA A 245 -16.93 16.44 -20.81
CA ALA A 245 -16.39 17.47 -21.71
C ALA A 245 -17.14 17.61 -23.04
N ALA A 246 -17.98 16.65 -23.42
CA ALA A 246 -18.71 16.62 -24.70
C ALA A 246 -19.60 17.86 -24.94
N PRO A 247 -20.39 18.37 -23.97
CA PRO A 247 -21.24 19.54 -24.21
C PRO A 247 -20.44 20.76 -24.69
N VAL A 248 -19.25 20.97 -24.12
CA VAL A 248 -18.34 22.07 -24.47
C VAL A 248 -17.73 21.85 -25.86
N TYR A 249 -17.34 20.62 -26.17
CA TYR A 249 -16.81 20.28 -27.49
C TYR A 249 -17.84 20.52 -28.60
N PHE A 250 -19.08 20.04 -28.42
CA PHE A 250 -20.14 20.22 -29.41
C PHE A 250 -20.68 21.66 -29.48
N ALA A 251 -20.47 22.47 -28.43
CA ALA A 251 -20.72 23.92 -28.46
C ALA A 251 -19.68 24.69 -29.29
N GLY A 252 -18.54 24.07 -29.63
CA GLY A 252 -17.46 24.69 -30.41
C GLY A 252 -16.42 25.44 -29.57
N ASP A 253 -16.54 25.41 -28.24
CA ASP A 253 -15.63 26.14 -27.33
C ASP A 253 -14.24 25.46 -27.22
N ILE A 254 -14.13 24.18 -27.58
CA ILE A 254 -12.85 23.45 -27.61
C ILE A 254 -12.64 22.63 -28.88
N SER A 255 -11.38 22.51 -29.29
CA SER A 255 -10.97 21.58 -30.36
C SER A 255 -11.02 20.12 -29.91
N PHE A 256 -10.93 19.20 -30.86
CA PHE A 256 -10.83 17.77 -30.59
C PHE A 256 -9.58 17.45 -29.74
N GLY A 257 -8.44 18.09 -30.04
CA GLY A 257 -7.24 17.98 -29.22
C GLY A 257 -7.42 18.53 -27.81
N GLY A 258 -8.19 19.62 -27.65
CA GLY A 258 -8.56 20.17 -26.34
C GLY A 258 -9.37 19.18 -25.50
N LEU A 259 -10.36 18.51 -26.12
CA LEU A 259 -11.11 17.42 -25.50
C LEU A 259 -10.18 16.29 -25.04
N MET A 260 -9.26 15.83 -25.90
CA MET A 260 -8.33 14.75 -25.53
C MET A 260 -7.36 15.16 -24.40
N MET A 261 -6.93 16.42 -24.35
CA MET A 261 -6.14 16.94 -23.23
C MET A 261 -6.95 16.95 -21.92
N ALA A 262 -8.24 17.31 -21.97
CA ALA A 262 -9.14 17.30 -20.82
C ALA A 262 -9.32 15.88 -20.27
N VAL A 263 -9.57 14.91 -21.16
CA VAL A 263 -9.70 13.48 -20.82
C VAL A 263 -8.42 12.96 -20.15
N GLY A 264 -7.26 13.26 -20.73
CA GLY A 264 -5.96 12.89 -20.15
C GLY A 264 -5.73 13.49 -18.76
N ALA A 265 -6.10 14.76 -18.57
CA ALA A 265 -5.97 15.42 -17.29
C ALA A 265 -6.91 14.85 -16.21
N PHE A 266 -8.17 14.59 -16.58
CA PHE A 266 -9.15 13.94 -15.71
C PHE A 266 -8.65 12.57 -15.24
N ASN A 267 -8.17 11.74 -16.17
CA ASN A 267 -7.66 10.41 -15.86
C ASN A 267 -6.48 10.47 -14.88
N GLN A 268 -5.63 11.49 -15.02
CA GLN A 268 -4.51 11.67 -14.10
C GLN A 268 -4.96 12.09 -12.69
N VAL A 269 -5.93 13.01 -12.58
CA VAL A 269 -6.53 13.37 -11.28
C VAL A 269 -7.19 12.16 -10.63
N HIS A 270 -8.00 11.42 -11.40
CA HIS A 270 -8.65 10.21 -10.94
C HIS A 270 -7.63 9.16 -10.47
N SER A 271 -6.58 8.90 -11.26
CA SER A 271 -5.53 7.95 -10.89
C SER A 271 -4.78 8.36 -9.61
N SER A 272 -4.47 9.66 -9.47
CA SER A 272 -3.80 10.17 -8.27
C SER A 272 -4.67 10.02 -7.01
N LEU A 273 -5.99 10.28 -7.10
CA LEU A 273 -6.91 10.05 -5.99
C LEU A 273 -7.03 8.56 -5.62
N ARG A 274 -7.01 7.68 -6.62
CA ARG A 274 -7.06 6.23 -6.41
C ARG A 274 -5.80 5.66 -5.75
N TRP A 275 -4.67 6.37 -5.79
CA TRP A 275 -3.45 5.89 -5.14
C TRP A 275 -3.69 5.55 -3.66
N PHE A 276 -4.42 6.39 -2.92
CA PHE A 276 -4.70 6.14 -1.51
C PHE A 276 -5.48 4.83 -1.31
N ILE A 277 -6.52 4.62 -2.12
CA ILE A 277 -7.38 3.43 -2.07
C ILE A 277 -6.59 2.17 -2.40
N ASN A 278 -5.79 2.22 -3.46
CA ASN A 278 -4.99 1.08 -3.91
C ASN A 278 -3.92 0.70 -2.87
N ASN A 279 -3.48 1.64 -2.03
CA ASN A 279 -2.42 1.43 -1.03
C ASN A 279 -2.94 1.21 0.40
N ILE A 280 -4.27 1.13 0.64
CA ILE A 280 -4.83 0.90 1.99
C ILE A 280 -4.21 -0.36 2.64
N GLY A 281 -4.08 -1.45 1.89
CA GLY A 281 -3.47 -2.69 2.40
C GLY A 281 -2.00 -2.49 2.80
N GLY A 282 -1.21 -1.82 1.94
CA GLY A 282 0.18 -1.48 2.24
C GLY A 282 0.33 -0.55 3.44
N ILE A 283 -0.57 0.43 3.62
CA ILE A 283 -0.58 1.33 4.79
C ILE A 283 -0.88 0.54 6.07
N ALA A 284 -1.83 -0.39 6.04
CA ALA A 284 -2.16 -1.23 7.18
C ALA A 284 -0.97 -2.13 7.58
N ASP A 285 -0.32 -2.74 6.59
CA ASP A 285 0.88 -3.57 6.79
C ASP A 285 2.08 -2.75 7.29
N TRP A 286 2.27 -1.56 6.73
CA TRP A 286 3.30 -0.62 7.19
C TRP A 286 3.09 -0.24 8.65
N ARG A 287 1.85 0.08 9.04
CA ARG A 287 1.51 0.38 10.44
C ARG A 287 1.77 -0.82 11.35
N ALA A 288 1.37 -2.02 10.94
CA ALA A 288 1.58 -3.23 11.73
C ALA A 288 3.07 -3.52 11.93
N THR A 289 3.87 -3.40 10.88
CA THR A 289 5.32 -3.64 10.90
C THR A 289 6.06 -2.56 11.68
N LEU A 290 5.66 -1.29 11.54
CA LEU A 290 6.17 -0.18 12.33
C LEU A 290 5.97 -0.41 13.82
N MET A 291 4.77 -0.83 14.23
CA MET A 291 4.50 -1.16 15.65
C MET A 291 5.39 -2.30 16.13
N ARG A 292 5.56 -3.39 15.36
CA ARG A 292 6.45 -4.50 15.76
C ARG A 292 7.91 -4.07 15.97
N VAL A 293 8.44 -3.24 15.06
CA VAL A 293 9.81 -2.71 15.15
C VAL A 293 9.94 -1.72 16.30
N ALA A 294 8.95 -0.83 16.48
CA ALA A 294 8.94 0.14 17.56
C ALA A 294 8.86 -0.55 18.93
N ASP A 295 7.95 -1.52 19.11
CA ASP A 295 7.81 -2.29 20.35
C ASP A 295 9.09 -3.06 20.68
N PHE A 296 9.76 -3.63 19.67
CA PHE A 296 11.05 -4.29 19.85
C PHE A 296 12.13 -3.30 20.32
N ARG A 297 12.23 -2.13 19.69
CA ARG A 297 13.19 -1.09 20.07
C ARG A 297 12.90 -0.51 21.45
N ILE A 298 11.63 -0.31 21.80
CA ILE A 298 11.20 0.14 23.13
C ILE A 298 11.58 -0.90 24.18
N ALA A 299 11.29 -2.18 23.94
CA ALA A 299 11.65 -3.25 24.87
C ALA A 299 13.16 -3.28 25.14
N LEU A 300 14.00 -3.11 24.11
CA LEU A 300 15.45 -3.00 24.28
C LEU A 300 15.87 -1.83 25.19
N GLY A 301 15.17 -0.69 25.09
CA GLY A 301 15.43 0.50 25.92
C GLY A 301 14.91 0.36 27.36
N GLU A 302 13.71 -0.18 27.57
CA GLU A 302 13.12 -0.39 28.90
C GLU A 302 13.91 -1.40 29.73
N THR A 303 14.61 -2.33 29.07
CA THR A 303 15.48 -3.30 29.73
C THR A 303 16.60 -2.64 30.56
N ASP A 304 16.93 -1.38 30.31
CA ASP A 304 17.93 -0.63 31.10
C ASP A 304 17.35 -0.07 32.40
N VAL A 305 16.06 0.30 32.41
CA VAL A 305 15.39 0.96 33.56
C VAL A 305 15.13 -0.03 34.69
N PHE A 306 14.72 -1.26 34.37
CA PHE A 306 14.49 -2.30 35.38
C PHE A 306 15.77 -2.68 36.13
N HIS A 307 16.94 -2.60 35.47
CA HIS A 307 18.17 -3.12 36.03
C HIS A 307 18.99 -2.10 36.83
N ASP A 308 18.88 -0.80 36.56
CA ASP A 308 19.52 0.22 37.40
C ASP A 308 18.93 0.23 38.83
N THR A 309 17.71 -0.28 38.98
CA THR A 309 17.03 -0.48 40.27
C THR A 309 17.42 -1.80 40.96
N GLU A 310 17.94 -2.79 40.22
CA GLU A 310 18.21 -4.17 40.70
C GLU A 310 19.69 -4.61 40.57
N LYS A 311 20.65 -3.69 40.51
CA LYS A 311 22.09 -4.05 40.57
C LYS A 311 22.43 -4.72 41.91
N ARG A 312 22.36 -6.06 41.96
CA ARG A 312 22.77 -6.89 43.11
C ARG A 312 24.27 -7.18 43.14
N ILE A 313 24.98 -6.98 42.03
CA ILE A 313 26.43 -7.24 41.91
C ILE A 313 27.11 -6.00 41.35
N ILE A 314 28.09 -5.48 42.08
CA ILE A 314 28.92 -4.35 41.70
C ILE A 314 30.28 -4.88 41.26
N PHE A 315 30.71 -4.54 40.05
CA PHE A 315 32.05 -4.86 39.57
C PHE A 315 33.02 -3.74 39.95
N ALA A 316 34.12 -4.11 40.60
CA ALA A 316 35.22 -3.21 40.94
C ALA A 316 36.55 -3.84 40.50
N GLU A 317 37.52 -3.00 40.18
CA GLU A 317 38.84 -3.44 39.74
C GLU A 317 39.67 -3.86 40.96
N ASN A 318 40.12 -5.13 41.00
CA ASN A 318 40.93 -5.64 42.09
C ASN A 318 42.43 -5.35 41.82
N PRO A 319 43.14 -4.60 42.68
CA PRO A 319 44.57 -4.31 42.55
C PRO A 319 45.46 -5.56 42.47
N GLY A 320 44.99 -6.72 42.95
CA GLY A 320 45.73 -7.98 42.99
C GLY A 320 45.60 -8.87 41.74
N GLY A 321 44.87 -8.44 40.70
CA GLY A 321 44.74 -9.20 39.45
C GLY A 321 44.04 -10.56 39.59
N THR A 322 43.29 -10.77 40.66
CA THR A 322 42.55 -12.02 40.95
C THR A 322 41.04 -11.76 41.05
N LEU A 323 40.23 -12.70 40.56
CA LEU A 323 38.77 -12.62 40.68
C LEU A 323 38.37 -12.90 42.14
N THR A 324 37.67 -11.97 42.77
CA THR A 324 37.26 -12.06 44.18
C THR A 324 35.79 -11.68 44.29
N PHE A 325 35.06 -12.40 45.15
CA PHE A 325 33.65 -12.15 45.43
C PHE A 325 33.55 -11.59 46.85
N GLU A 326 32.97 -10.40 47.00
CA GLU A 326 32.76 -9.75 48.30
C GLU A 326 31.26 -9.56 48.55
N LYS A 327 30.83 -9.73 49.81
CA LYS A 327 29.45 -9.50 50.30
C LYS A 327 28.38 -10.28 49.51
N LEU A 328 28.66 -11.56 49.28
CA LEU A 328 27.71 -12.47 48.64
C LEU A 328 26.67 -12.92 49.68
N GLU A 329 25.44 -12.44 49.57
CA GLU A 329 24.27 -12.99 50.27
C GLU A 329 23.50 -13.90 49.30
N VAL A 330 23.18 -15.11 49.75
CA VAL A 330 22.48 -16.16 48.97
C VAL A 330 21.00 -16.17 49.30
#